data_AF-A0A397G9V5-F1
#
_entry.id   AF-A0A397G9V5-F1
#
_cell.length_a   1.000
_cell.length_b   1.000
_cell.length_c   1.000
_cell.angle_alpha   90.00
_cell.angle_beta   90.00
_cell.angle_gamma   90.00
#
_symmetry.space_group_name_H-M   'P 1'
#
loop_
_entity.id
_entity.type
_entity.pdbx_description
1 polymer ?
#
loop_
_entity_poly.entity_id
_entity_poly.type
_entity_poly.pdbx_seq_one_letter_code
_entity_poly.pdbx_strand_id
1 'polypeptide(L)'
;MHESNILALTFNHVALPPQLPGNRDGDAETEKVNRELVERLLRSVNILRSVCDKSSTEVWDTIEKLLRTCILLNGNGFVNRDAALCAFKDIAPGDALILHIAQQNACLYLRRP
;
A
#
# COMPACT_ATOMS: atom_id res chain seq x y z
N MET A 1 7.06 -21.00 14.45
CA MET A 1 6.28 -21.58 13.34
C MET A 1 5.14 -20.62 12.95
N HIS A 2 5.48 -19.47 12.35
CA HIS A 2 4.49 -18.40 12.04
C HIS A 2 4.75 -17.66 10.70
N GLU A 3 5.96 -17.71 10.13
CA GLU A 3 6.27 -17.05 8.85
C GLU A 3 5.63 -17.72 7.63
N SER A 4 5.50 -19.05 7.63
CA SER A 4 4.97 -19.81 6.49
C SER A 4 3.49 -19.52 6.19
N ASN A 5 2.73 -19.00 7.16
CA ASN A 5 1.31 -18.71 7.00
C ASN A 5 1.08 -17.36 6.29
N ILE A 6 1.86 -16.33 6.68
CA ILE A 6 1.73 -14.98 6.13
C ILE A 6 2.02 -14.96 4.62
N LEU A 7 3.04 -15.69 4.17
CA LEU A 7 3.37 -15.79 2.75
C LEU A 7 2.20 -16.36 1.93
N ALA A 8 1.61 -17.47 2.40
CA ALA A 8 0.48 -18.10 1.74
C ALA A 8 -0.74 -17.17 1.71
N LEU A 9 -1.01 -16.48 2.82
CA LEU A 9 -2.08 -15.49 2.91
C LEU A 9 -1.87 -14.33 1.92
N THR A 10 -0.66 -13.77 1.80
CA THR A 10 -0.38 -12.70 0.85
C THR A 10 -0.60 -13.13 -0.60
N PHE A 11 -0.16 -14.33 -0.98
CA PHE A 11 -0.38 -14.85 -2.33
C PHE A 11 -1.86 -15.16 -2.60
N ASN A 12 -2.53 -15.78 -1.64
CA ASN A 12 -3.96 -16.06 -1.75
C ASN A 12 -4.77 -14.77 -1.87
N HIS A 13 -4.42 -13.71 -1.14
CA HIS A 13 -5.15 -12.44 -1.19
C HIS A 13 -5.02 -11.72 -2.55
N VAL A 14 -3.89 -11.90 -3.26
CA VAL A 14 -3.64 -11.30 -4.58
C VAL A 14 -4.20 -12.17 -5.72
N ALA A 15 -4.08 -13.50 -5.62
CA ALA A 15 -4.38 -14.42 -6.73
C ALA A 15 -5.77 -15.06 -6.63
N LEU A 16 -6.37 -15.12 -5.44
CA LEU A 16 -7.64 -15.80 -5.20
C LEU A 16 -8.65 -14.83 -4.58
N PRO A 17 -9.93 -14.89 -4.95
CA PRO A 17 -10.98 -14.27 -4.16
C PRO A 17 -10.92 -14.79 -2.71
N PRO A 18 -11.39 -14.02 -1.71
CA PRO A 18 -11.43 -14.46 -0.31
C PRO A 18 -11.94 -15.90 -0.23
N GLN A 19 -11.28 -16.71 0.61
CA GLN A 19 -11.35 -18.18 0.53
C GLN A 19 -12.77 -18.76 0.65
N LEU A 20 -13.75 -17.96 1.10
CA LEU A 20 -15.17 -18.31 1.11
C LEU A 20 -16.04 -17.09 0.77
N PRO A 21 -17.11 -17.25 -0.04
CA PRO A 21 -18.18 -16.27 -0.13
C PRO A 21 -18.77 -16.04 1.27
N GLY A 22 -18.64 -14.82 1.78
CA GLY A 22 -19.23 -14.42 3.07
C GLY A 22 -18.29 -14.39 4.28
N ASN A 23 -17.10 -15.01 4.22
CA ASN A 23 -16.06 -14.81 5.24
C ASN A 23 -14.95 -13.93 4.68
N ARG A 24 -14.87 -12.70 5.18
CA ARG A 24 -13.74 -11.80 4.94
C ARG A 24 -12.63 -12.16 5.91
N ASP A 25 -11.38 -12.05 5.47
CA ASP A 25 -10.22 -12.07 6.37
C ASP A 25 -10.44 -11.03 7.47
N GLY A 26 -10.02 -11.33 8.71
CA GLY A 26 -10.17 -10.37 9.80
C GLY A 26 -9.39 -9.08 9.51
N ASP A 27 -9.82 -7.96 10.09
CA ASP A 27 -9.14 -6.66 9.89
C ASP A 27 -7.64 -6.74 10.21
N ALA A 28 -7.28 -7.47 11.27
CA ALA A 28 -5.89 -7.68 11.68
C ALA A 28 -5.09 -8.59 10.72
N GLU A 29 -5.75 -9.52 10.03
CA GLU A 29 -5.10 -10.37 9.02
C GLU A 29 -4.90 -9.59 7.72
N THR A 30 -5.92 -8.85 7.31
CA THR A 30 -5.88 -7.93 6.16
C THR A 30 -4.76 -6.89 6.33
N GLU A 31 -4.63 -6.29 7.52
CA GLU A 31 -3.55 -5.34 7.83
C GLU A 31 -2.16 -5.97 7.68
N LYS A 32 -1.96 -7.18 8.24
CA LYS A 32 -0.69 -7.90 8.12
C LYS A 32 -0.36 -8.21 6.67
N VAL A 33 -1.34 -8.68 5.89
CA VAL A 33 -1.15 -9.00 4.47
C VAL A 33 -0.81 -7.75 3.67
N ASN A 34 -1.53 -6.64 3.89
CA ASN A 34 -1.26 -5.37 3.22
C ASN A 34 0.16 -4.85 3.52
N ARG A 35 0.58 -4.89 4.80
CA ARG A 35 1.94 -4.47 5.18
C ARG A 35 3.01 -5.32 4.49
N GLU A 36 2.86 -6.63 4.53
CA GLU A 36 3.80 -7.58 3.89
C GLU A 36 3.85 -7.41 2.38
N LEU A 37 2.71 -7.16 1.73
CA LEU A 37 2.67 -6.89 0.30
C LEU A 37 3.46 -5.61 -0.04
N VAL A 38 3.26 -4.53 0.71
CA VAL A 38 3.98 -3.27 0.48
C VAL A 38 5.48 -3.42 0.75
N GLU A 39 5.88 -4.16 1.79
CA GLU A 39 7.29 -4.45 2.07
C GLU A 39 7.96 -5.26 0.93
N ARG A 40 7.25 -6.24 0.38
CA ARG A 40 7.74 -7.02 -0.78
C ARG A 40 7.86 -6.16 -2.04
N LEU A 41 6.90 -5.28 -2.28
CA LEU A 41 6.96 -4.32 -3.38
C LEU A 41 8.15 -3.37 -3.20
N LEU A 42 8.40 -2.85 -2.00
CA LEU A 42 9.58 -2.02 -1.70
C LEU A 42 10.89 -2.76 -1.97
N ARG A 43 11.01 -4.03 -1.57
CA ARG A 43 12.20 -4.84 -1.90
C ARG A 43 12.35 -5.02 -3.42
N SER A 44 11.25 -5.26 -4.12
CA SER A 44 11.25 -5.43 -5.58
C SER A 44 11.64 -4.14 -6.30
N VAL A 45 11.14 -2.98 -5.87
CA VAL A 45 11.52 -1.66 -6.38
C VAL A 45 13.02 -1.41 -6.18
N ASN A 46 13.57 -1.77 -5.03
CA ASN A 46 15.01 -1.64 -4.78
C ASN A 46 15.86 -2.52 -5.71
N ILE A 47 15.40 -3.75 -6.00
CA ILE A 47 16.06 -4.64 -6.96
C ILE A 47 15.94 -4.08 -8.38
N LEU A 48 14.75 -3.63 -8.78
CA LEU A 48 14.53 -3.06 -10.11
C LEU A 48 15.36 -1.80 -10.34
N ARG A 49 15.47 -0.94 -9.32
CA ARG A 49 16.33 0.24 -9.34
C ARG A 49 17.80 -0.11 -9.53
N SER A 50 18.29 -1.23 -8.99
CA SER A 50 19.70 -1.61 -9.10
C SER A 50 20.06 -2.25 -10.45
N VAL A 51 19.09 -2.78 -11.18
CA VAL A 51 19.30 -3.44 -12.49
C VAL A 51 18.87 -2.60 -13.68
N CYS A 52 17.99 -1.62 -13.51
CA CYS A 52 17.53 -0.75 -14.58
C CYS A 52 18.52 0.37 -14.91
N ASP A 53 18.42 0.88 -16.14
CA ASP A 53 19.19 2.05 -16.59
C ASP A 53 18.89 3.29 -15.75
N LYS A 54 19.90 4.18 -15.66
CA LYS A 54 19.81 5.44 -14.90
C LYS A 54 18.66 6.36 -15.34
N SER A 55 18.19 6.22 -16.57
CA SER A 55 17.03 6.96 -17.10
C SER A 55 15.71 6.57 -16.41
N SER A 56 15.65 5.39 -15.78
CA SER A 56 14.46 4.89 -15.08
C SER A 56 14.51 5.10 -13.56
N THR A 57 15.62 5.60 -13.03
CA THR A 57 15.83 5.75 -11.57
C THR A 57 14.76 6.65 -10.93
N GLU A 58 14.40 7.75 -11.59
CA GLU A 58 13.38 8.69 -11.09
C GLU A 58 11.99 8.04 -10.92
N VAL A 59 11.62 7.13 -11.82
CA VAL A 59 10.38 6.37 -11.73
C VAL A 59 10.40 5.47 -10.49
N TRP A 60 11.52 4.77 -10.27
CA TRP A 60 11.66 3.89 -9.10
C TRP A 60 11.71 4.66 -7.78
N ASP A 61 12.31 5.85 -7.75
CA ASP A 61 12.31 6.72 -6.56
C ASP A 61 10.91 7.24 -6.24
N THR A 62 10.13 7.59 -7.28
CA THR A 62 8.72 7.97 -7.14
C THR A 62 7.88 6.82 -6.58
N ILE A 63 8.06 5.59 -7.10
CA ILE A 63 7.35 4.41 -6.61
C ILE A 63 7.79 4.07 -5.17
N GLU A 64 9.07 4.17 -4.83
CA GLU A 64 9.56 3.95 -3.47
C GLU A 64 8.91 4.95 -2.49
N LYS A 65 8.91 6.24 -2.83
CA LYS A 65 8.25 7.31 -2.06
C LYS A 65 6.76 7.02 -1.87
N LEU A 66 6.07 6.63 -2.94
CA LEU A 66 4.65 6.24 -2.90
C LEU A 66 4.40 5.11 -1.91
N LEU A 67 5.16 4.02 -1.99
CA LEU A 67 4.97 2.84 -1.14
C LEU A 67 5.29 3.13 0.33
N ARG A 68 6.36 3.89 0.61
CA ARG A 68 6.66 4.34 1.98
C ARG A 68 5.56 5.22 2.56
N THR A 69 5.02 6.11 1.75
CA THR A 69 3.91 6.99 2.14
C THR A 69 2.64 6.15 2.40
N CYS A 70 2.38 5.13 1.58
CA CYS A 70 1.26 4.20 1.79
C CYS A 70 1.31 3.51 3.16
N ILE A 71 2.49 3.04 3.61
CA ILE A 71 2.65 2.45 4.95
C ILE A 71 2.30 3.47 6.04
N LEU A 72 2.81 4.69 5.91
CA LEU A 72 2.58 5.75 6.90
C LEU A 72 1.10 6.14 6.97
N LEU A 73 0.43 6.22 5.82
CA LEU A 73 -0.96 6.63 5.71
C LEU A 73 -1.92 5.59 6.27
N ASN A 74 -1.67 4.30 6.05
CA ASN A 74 -2.63 3.22 6.30
C ASN A 74 -2.28 2.33 7.49
N GLY A 75 -1.40 2.80 8.39
CA GLY A 75 -0.96 2.03 9.55
C GLY A 75 -2.07 1.77 10.58
N ASN A 76 -2.03 0.62 11.25
CA ASN A 76 -2.95 0.21 12.32
C ASN A 76 -4.42 0.05 11.86
N GLY A 77 -4.65 -0.25 10.58
CA GLY A 77 -5.98 -0.50 10.03
C GLY A 77 -6.84 0.75 9.77
N PHE A 78 -6.30 1.95 9.99
CA PHE A 78 -6.99 3.23 9.74
C PHE A 78 -6.13 4.20 8.95
N VAL A 79 -6.76 5.19 8.33
CA VAL A 79 -6.04 6.30 7.71
C VAL A 79 -5.57 7.26 8.79
N ASN A 80 -4.25 7.41 8.95
CA ASN A 80 -3.67 8.39 9.87
C ASN A 80 -3.95 9.81 9.35
N ARG A 81 -4.80 10.54 10.09
CA ARG A 81 -5.24 11.89 9.71
C ARG A 81 -4.08 12.86 9.54
N ASP A 82 -3.14 12.90 10.47
CA ASP A 82 -2.05 13.88 10.45
C ASP A 82 -1.07 13.57 9.32
N ALA A 83 -0.75 12.29 9.13
CA ALA A 83 0.05 11.84 8.00
C ALA A 83 -0.65 12.14 6.66
N ALA A 84 -1.96 11.93 6.57
CA ALA A 84 -2.74 12.25 5.38
C ALA A 84 -2.73 13.74 5.08
N LEU A 85 -2.97 14.58 6.09
CA LEU A 85 -2.94 16.04 5.92
C LEU A 85 -1.57 16.55 5.49
N CYS A 86 -0.48 16.00 6.03
CA CYS A 86 0.88 16.32 5.58
C CYS A 86 1.10 15.84 4.13
N ALA A 87 0.78 14.59 3.82
CA ALA A 87 0.96 14.04 2.48
C ALA A 87 0.14 14.78 1.40
N PHE A 88 -1.07 15.23 1.73
CA PHE A 88 -1.90 16.05 0.83
C PHE A 88 -1.35 17.47 0.63
N LYS A 89 -0.62 18.03 1.60
CA LYS A 89 0.03 19.34 1.45
C LYS A 89 1.27 19.26 0.56
N ASP A 90 1.99 18.14 0.66
CA ASP A 90 3.28 17.94 -0.01
C ASP A 90 3.14 17.27 -1.39
N ILE A 91 1.92 16.97 -1.83
CA ILE A 91 1.67 16.30 -3.12
C ILE A 91 2.02 17.22 -4.30
N ALA A 92 2.86 16.74 -5.22
CA ALA A 92 3.24 17.44 -6.44
C ALA A 92 2.65 16.77 -7.70
N PRO A 93 2.62 17.45 -8.86
CA PRO A 93 2.26 16.80 -10.13
C PRO A 93 3.12 15.56 -10.39
N GLY A 94 2.47 14.42 -10.64
CA GLY A 94 3.14 13.13 -10.83
C GLY A 94 3.23 12.26 -9.57
N ASP A 95 2.99 12.82 -8.38
CA ASP A 95 2.83 12.04 -7.15
C ASP A 95 1.46 11.37 -7.09
N ALA A 96 1.36 10.30 -6.29
CA ALA A 96 0.11 9.64 -5.95
C ALA A 96 0.07 9.34 -4.45
N LEU A 97 -1.14 9.14 -3.91
CA LEU A 97 -1.37 8.67 -2.54
C LEU A 97 -2.32 7.47 -2.59
N ILE A 98 -1.99 6.42 -1.83
CA ILE A 98 -2.85 5.24 -1.69
C ILE A 98 -3.48 5.27 -0.31
N LEU A 99 -4.82 5.27 -0.26
CA LEU A 99 -5.62 5.29 0.96
C LEU A 99 -6.53 4.06 1.00
N HIS A 100 -6.42 3.27 2.06
CA HIS A 100 -7.27 2.12 2.35
C HIS A 100 -8.42 2.56 3.27
N ILE A 101 -9.58 2.81 2.66
CA ILE A 101 -10.78 3.25 3.38
C ILE A 101 -11.68 2.04 3.67
N ALA A 102 -11.68 1.58 4.92
CA ALA A 102 -12.44 0.41 5.34
C ALA A 102 -13.97 0.65 5.42
N GLN A 103 -14.40 1.87 5.78
CA GLN A 103 -15.82 2.20 5.94
C GLN A 103 -16.45 2.67 4.62
N GLN A 104 -17.49 1.93 4.18
CA GLN A 104 -18.46 2.42 3.19
C GLN A 104 -19.20 3.62 3.83
N ASN A 105 -19.26 4.76 3.13
CA ASN A 105 -19.75 6.10 3.56
C ASN A 105 -18.67 7.18 3.77
N ALA A 106 -17.39 6.91 3.51
CA ALA A 106 -16.43 8.00 3.37
C ALA A 106 -16.75 8.84 2.12
N CYS A 107 -16.93 10.16 2.31
CA CYS A 107 -17.08 11.08 1.19
C CYS A 107 -15.71 11.35 0.56
N LEU A 108 -15.54 10.99 -0.72
CA LEU A 108 -14.37 11.38 -1.51
C LEU A 108 -14.59 12.80 -2.05
N TYR A 109 -13.90 13.78 -1.47
CA TYR A 109 -13.90 15.15 -1.98
C TYR A 109 -12.88 15.28 -3.12
N LEU A 110 -13.36 15.26 -4.36
CA LEU A 110 -12.55 15.44 -5.55
C LEU A 110 -12.38 16.93 -5.86
N ARG A 111 -11.21 17.49 -5.54
CA ARG A 111 -10.85 18.85 -5.95
C ARG A 111 -10.20 18.82 -7.33
N ARG A 112 -10.82 19.48 -8.31
CA ARG A 112 -10.21 19.76 -9.62
C ARG A 112 -9.46 21.09 -9.57
N PRO A 113 -8.40 21.27 -10.38
CA PRO A 113 -7.69 22.54 -10.50
C PRO A 113 -8.61 23.66 -11.00
#